data_AF-A0A518V237-F1
#
_entry.id   AF-A0A518V237-F1
#
_cell.length_a   1.000
_cell.length_b   1.000
_cell.length_c   1.000
_cell.angle_alpha   90.00
_cell.angle_beta   90.00
_cell.angle_gamma   90.00
#
_symmetry.space_group_name_H-M   'P 1'
#
loop_
_entity.id
_entity.type
_entity.pdbx_description
1 polymer ?
#
loop_
_entity_poly.entity_id
_entity_poly.type
_entity_poly.pdbx_seq_one_letter_code
_entity_poly.pdbx_strand_id
1 'polypeptide(L)'
;MLRGERSMNIATIKKQSRWTQILSSLDDLGFLTTSQIQRLHGLGSRRNTHRILTDMGNTLHSFRLDESVYYLSASGRKAIGSKKVRRKTLTAPHTLLRNEVYIWTRPRLWKQEQAIKWEGKALVPDALYQKSEQYFFLEVDSTQSMTVNRQKINLYRELRDSGLFQKRFGQFPTIQFVTTTEYRRRGLRASLDGLKAEVLLHSELR
;
A
#
# COMPACT_ATOMS: atom_id res chain seq x y z
N MET A 1 20.39 -42.48 -3.70
CA MET A 1 19.08 -42.05 -3.15
C MET A 1 19.13 -40.72 -2.37
N LEU A 2 20.19 -40.43 -1.60
CA LEU A 2 20.28 -39.22 -0.73
C LEU A 2 20.22 -37.83 -1.41
N ARG A 3 20.58 -37.68 -2.70
CA ARG A 3 20.52 -36.38 -3.41
C ARG A 3 19.10 -35.98 -3.83
N GLY A 4 18.22 -36.95 -4.08
CA GLY A 4 16.83 -36.70 -4.53
C GLY A 4 15.93 -36.21 -3.40
N GLU A 5 15.99 -36.88 -2.24
CA GLU A 5 15.22 -36.50 -1.04
C GLU A 5 15.63 -35.13 -0.49
N ARG A 6 16.94 -34.84 -0.45
CA ARG A 6 17.45 -33.53 0.00
C ARG A 6 17.01 -32.38 -0.92
N SER A 7 16.89 -32.63 -2.22
CA SER A 7 16.44 -31.63 -3.20
C SER A 7 14.92 -31.39 -3.12
N MET A 8 14.12 -32.44 -2.92
CA MET A 8 12.66 -32.31 -2.71
C MET A 8 12.33 -31.51 -1.45
N ASN A 9 13.07 -31.71 -0.36
CA ASN A 9 12.86 -30.97 0.89
C ASN A 9 13.12 -29.45 0.71
N ILE A 10 14.19 -29.08 -0.01
CA ILE A 10 14.51 -27.67 -0.29
C ILE A 10 13.43 -26.98 -1.13
N ALA A 11 12.90 -27.67 -2.15
CA ALA A 11 11.85 -27.12 -3.00
C ALA A 11 10.56 -26.83 -2.20
N THR A 12 10.17 -27.75 -1.32
CA THR A 12 9.02 -27.60 -0.43
C THR A 12 9.22 -26.44 0.55
N ILE A 13 10.41 -26.34 1.18
CA ILE A 13 10.75 -25.22 2.09
C ILE A 13 10.67 -23.88 1.35
N LYS A 14 11.23 -23.78 0.14
CA LYS A 14 11.16 -22.55 -0.66
C LYS A 14 9.72 -22.20 -1.04
N LYS A 15 8.89 -23.19 -1.38
CA LYS A 15 7.47 -22.98 -1.69
C LYS A 15 6.73 -22.43 -0.47
N GLN A 16 6.91 -23.05 0.70
CA GLN A 16 6.23 -22.66 1.92
C GLN A 16 6.69 -21.29 2.40
N SER A 17 7.99 -21.00 2.33
CA SER A 17 8.54 -19.66 2.60
C SER A 17 7.91 -18.58 1.74
N ARG A 18 7.77 -18.83 0.42
CA ARG A 18 7.09 -17.90 -0.49
C ARG A 18 5.62 -17.68 -0.11
N TRP A 19 4.91 -18.75 0.23
CA TRP A 19 3.51 -18.63 0.65
C TRP A 19 3.37 -17.81 1.91
N THR A 20 4.21 -18.06 2.92
CA THR A 20 4.23 -17.26 4.15
C THR A 20 4.51 -15.79 3.86
N GLN A 21 5.43 -15.48 2.93
CA GLN A 21 5.68 -14.09 2.51
C GLN A 21 4.45 -13.45 1.86
N ILE A 22 3.76 -14.14 0.95
CA ILE A 22 2.53 -13.63 0.31
C ILE A 22 1.43 -13.41 1.35
N LEU A 23 1.23 -14.36 2.27
CA LEU A 23 0.24 -14.25 3.33
C LEU A 23 0.56 -13.08 4.27
N SER A 24 1.83 -12.89 4.65
CA SER A 24 2.26 -11.75 5.46
C SER A 24 1.99 -10.42 4.76
N SER A 25 2.33 -10.30 3.47
CA SER A 25 2.04 -9.08 2.71
C SER A 25 0.55 -8.78 2.59
N LEU A 26 -0.30 -9.81 2.42
CA LEU A 26 -1.75 -9.64 2.44
C LEU A 26 -2.28 -9.27 3.83
N ASP A 27 -1.65 -9.71 4.91
CA ASP A 27 -2.01 -9.29 6.27
C ASP A 27 -1.74 -7.81 6.51
N ASP A 28 -0.58 -7.35 6.05
CA ASP A 28 -0.10 -5.98 6.26
C ASP A 28 -0.78 -4.99 5.32
N LEU A 29 -0.97 -5.36 4.05
CA LEU A 29 -1.50 -4.48 3.01
C LEU A 29 -3.01 -4.64 2.81
N GLY A 30 -3.62 -5.69 3.37
CA GLY A 30 -5.07 -5.97 3.34
C GLY A 30 -5.55 -6.60 2.03
N PHE A 31 -5.34 -5.93 0.91
CA PHE A 31 -5.72 -6.40 -0.43
C PHE A 31 -4.58 -6.22 -1.41
N LEU A 32 -4.39 -7.20 -2.30
CA LEU A 32 -3.48 -7.07 -3.43
C LEU A 32 -4.09 -7.70 -4.67
N THR A 33 -3.84 -7.10 -5.83
CA THR A 33 -4.19 -7.70 -7.11
C THR A 33 -3.21 -8.80 -7.53
N THR A 34 -3.57 -9.63 -8.51
CA THR A 34 -2.64 -10.59 -9.14
C THR A 34 -1.34 -9.90 -9.56
N SER A 35 -1.43 -8.77 -10.28
CA SER A 35 -0.26 -8.04 -10.77
C SER A 35 0.56 -7.41 -9.64
N GLN A 36 -0.09 -6.91 -8.60
CA GLN A 36 0.59 -6.39 -7.41
C GLN A 36 1.36 -7.49 -6.68
N ILE A 37 0.76 -8.66 -6.47
CA ILE A 37 1.45 -9.82 -5.86
C ILE A 37 2.64 -10.26 -6.73
N GLN A 38 2.45 -10.30 -8.06
CA GLN A 38 3.51 -10.66 -9.00
C GLN A 38 4.73 -9.73 -8.87
N ARG A 39 4.51 -8.40 -8.90
CA ARG A 39 5.57 -7.39 -8.76
C ARG A 39 6.18 -7.41 -7.35
N LEU A 40 5.34 -7.50 -6.31
CA LEU A 40 5.79 -7.43 -4.93
C LEU A 40 6.76 -8.57 -4.59
N HIS A 41 6.46 -9.79 -5.05
CA HIS A 41 7.21 -11.01 -4.74
C HIS A 41 8.08 -11.54 -5.89
N GLY A 42 8.20 -10.82 -7.01
CA GLY A 42 9.06 -11.20 -8.13
C GLY A 42 8.70 -12.56 -8.75
N LEU A 43 7.41 -12.84 -8.96
CA LEU A 43 6.92 -14.18 -9.33
C LEU A 43 7.08 -14.55 -10.82
N GLY A 44 7.84 -13.77 -11.60
CA GLY A 44 8.05 -14.03 -13.02
C GLY A 44 6.79 -13.72 -13.83
N SER A 45 6.23 -14.71 -14.53
CA SER A 45 5.09 -14.52 -15.43
C SER A 45 3.72 -14.54 -14.72
N ARG A 46 2.73 -13.88 -15.33
CA ARG A 46 1.35 -13.86 -14.82
C ARG A 46 0.75 -15.26 -14.68
N ARG A 47 1.05 -16.18 -15.61
CA ARG A 47 0.62 -17.59 -15.53
C ARG A 47 1.21 -18.30 -14.32
N ASN A 48 2.49 -18.07 -14.03
CA ASN A 48 3.13 -18.64 -12.84
C ASN A 48 2.50 -18.08 -11.54
N THR A 49 2.25 -16.78 -11.49
CA THR A 49 1.54 -16.14 -10.36
C THR A 49 0.17 -16.77 -10.12
N HIS A 50 -0.64 -16.94 -11.17
CA HIS A 50 -1.95 -17.57 -11.04
C HIS A 50 -1.83 -19.00 -10.50
N ARG A 51 -0.92 -19.82 -11.04
CA ARG A 51 -0.67 -21.17 -10.51
C ARG A 51 -0.33 -21.15 -9.03
N ILE A 52 0.59 -20.27 -8.59
CA ILE A 52 0.97 -20.15 -7.18
C ILE A 52 -0.24 -19.80 -6.31
N LEU A 53 -1.05 -18.82 -6.74
CA LEU A 53 -2.21 -18.37 -5.99
C LEU A 53 -3.33 -19.42 -5.94
N THR A 54 -3.50 -20.20 -7.01
CA THR A 54 -4.40 -21.36 -7.03
C THR A 54 -3.91 -22.45 -6.07
N ASP A 55 -2.62 -22.77 -6.09
CA ASP A 55 -2.05 -23.78 -5.19
C ASP A 55 -2.19 -23.39 -3.71
N MET A 56 -2.17 -22.09 -3.39
CA MET A 56 -2.40 -21.59 -2.02
C MET A 56 -3.83 -21.90 -1.51
N GLY A 57 -4.77 -22.17 -2.43
CA GLY A 57 -6.11 -22.68 -2.15
C GLY A 57 -6.86 -21.91 -1.08
N ASN A 58 -7.37 -22.64 -0.09
CA ASN A 58 -8.26 -22.11 0.94
C ASN A 58 -7.61 -21.04 1.85
N THR A 59 -6.29 -20.82 1.78
CA THR A 59 -5.63 -19.75 2.56
C THR A 59 -5.97 -18.35 2.07
N LEU A 60 -6.52 -18.24 0.86
CA LEU A 60 -6.88 -16.98 0.23
C LEU A 60 -8.39 -16.92 -0.05
N HIS A 61 -8.95 -15.73 0.10
CA HIS A 61 -10.18 -15.37 -0.59
C HIS A 61 -9.86 -14.44 -1.75
N SER A 62 -10.77 -14.40 -2.74
CA SER A 62 -10.65 -13.46 -3.84
C SER A 62 -12.00 -12.90 -4.27
N PHE A 63 -11.96 -11.73 -4.91
CA PHE A 63 -13.08 -11.17 -5.66
C PHE A 63 -12.54 -10.47 -6.91
N ARG A 64 -13.45 -10.10 -7.81
CA ARG A 64 -13.09 -9.53 -9.10
C ARG A 64 -13.29 -8.01 -9.15
N LEU A 65 -12.27 -7.31 -9.63
CA LEU A 65 -12.33 -5.97 -10.21
C LEU A 65 -11.80 -6.08 -11.66
N ASP A 66 -10.90 -5.19 -12.10
CA ASP A 66 -10.21 -5.34 -13.39
C ASP A 66 -9.37 -6.62 -13.45
N GLU A 67 -8.79 -7.01 -12.32
CA GLU A 67 -8.14 -8.29 -12.09
C GLU A 67 -8.57 -8.94 -10.76
N SER A 68 -8.07 -10.14 -10.47
CA SER A 68 -8.40 -10.83 -9.23
C SER A 68 -7.71 -10.14 -8.06
N VAL A 69 -8.50 -9.79 -7.05
CA VAL A 69 -8.03 -9.17 -5.81
C VAL A 69 -8.06 -10.22 -4.72
N TYR A 70 -6.96 -10.39 -4.00
CA TYR A 70 -6.79 -11.39 -2.97
C TYR A 70 -6.70 -10.75 -1.59
N TYR A 71 -7.17 -11.49 -0.57
CA TYR A 71 -7.04 -11.17 0.85
C TYR A 71 -7.05 -12.46 1.67
N LEU A 72 -6.66 -12.38 2.94
CA LEU A 72 -6.57 -13.56 3.80
C LEU A 72 -7.93 -14.15 4.13
N SER A 73 -8.04 -15.48 4.00
CA SER A 73 -9.12 -16.24 4.58
C SER A 73 -8.88 -16.50 6.08
N ALA A 74 -9.84 -17.14 6.76
CA ALA A 74 -9.63 -17.60 8.13
C ALA A 74 -8.45 -18.59 8.27
N SER A 75 -8.29 -19.51 7.31
CA SER A 75 -7.17 -20.46 7.35
C SER A 75 -5.84 -19.80 7.00
N GLY A 76 -5.82 -18.82 6.08
CA GLY A 76 -4.63 -18.04 5.79
C GLY A 76 -4.14 -17.25 6.99
N ARG A 77 -5.05 -16.61 7.72
CA ARG A 77 -4.74 -15.93 8.99
C ARG A 77 -4.18 -16.89 10.03
N LYS A 78 -4.80 -18.07 10.20
CA LYS A 78 -4.32 -19.10 11.13
C LYS A 78 -2.89 -19.55 10.78
N ALA A 79 -2.57 -19.69 9.50
CA ALA A 79 -1.25 -20.13 9.03
C ALA A 79 -0.11 -19.16 9.40
N ILE A 80 -0.41 -17.87 9.61
CA ILE A 80 0.58 -16.85 10.01
C ILE A 80 0.32 -16.25 11.40
N GLY A 81 -0.61 -16.82 12.18
CA GLY A 81 -0.97 -16.31 13.50
C GLY A 81 -1.68 -14.96 13.52
N SER A 82 -2.26 -14.50 12.41
CA SER A 82 -2.92 -13.20 12.35
C SER A 82 -4.33 -13.19 12.95
N LYS A 83 -4.65 -12.11 13.67
CA LYS A 83 -5.99 -11.82 14.18
C LYS A 83 -6.78 -10.84 13.29
N LYS A 84 -6.15 -10.24 12.28
CA LYS A 84 -6.76 -9.18 11.44
C LYS A 84 -7.77 -9.77 10.46
N VAL A 85 -9.07 -9.66 10.76
CA VAL A 85 -10.12 -10.13 9.84
C VAL A 85 -10.31 -9.13 8.71
N ARG A 86 -10.35 -9.62 7.45
CA ARG A 86 -10.64 -8.83 6.26
C ARG A 86 -11.85 -9.41 5.53
N ARG A 87 -12.64 -8.54 4.93
CA ARG A 87 -13.78 -8.85 4.05
C ARG A 87 -13.75 -7.88 2.88
N LYS A 88 -14.33 -8.25 1.74
CA LYS A 88 -14.52 -7.31 0.61
C LYS A 88 -15.25 -6.06 1.10
N THR A 89 -14.71 -4.88 0.78
CA THR A 89 -15.31 -3.58 1.09
C THR A 89 -15.33 -2.68 -0.14
N LEU A 90 -16.17 -1.64 -0.12
CA LEU A 90 -16.18 -0.60 -1.15
C LEU A 90 -14.88 0.22 -1.18
N THR A 91 -14.10 0.20 -0.10
CA THR A 91 -12.81 0.89 0.02
C THR A 91 -11.63 0.10 -0.56
N ALA A 92 -11.84 -1.14 -1.02
CA ALA A 92 -10.75 -1.95 -1.56
C ALA A 92 -9.99 -1.28 -2.74
N PRO A 93 -10.64 -0.60 -3.71
CA PRO A 93 -9.93 0.14 -4.76
C PRO A 93 -8.97 1.20 -4.20
N HIS A 94 -9.37 1.92 -3.16
CA HIS A 94 -8.52 2.91 -2.47
C HIS A 94 -7.31 2.24 -1.82
N THR A 95 -7.52 1.12 -1.12
CA THR A 95 -6.43 0.32 -0.56
C THR A 95 -5.45 -0.18 -1.63
N LEU A 96 -5.96 -0.65 -2.78
CA LEU A 96 -5.12 -1.12 -3.87
C LEU A 96 -4.29 0.02 -4.47
N LEU A 97 -4.84 1.22 -4.60
CA LEU A 97 -4.10 2.40 -5.09
C LEU A 97 -2.98 2.79 -4.10
N ARG A 98 -3.27 2.81 -2.80
CA ARG A 98 -2.26 3.02 -1.75
C ARG A 98 -1.14 1.97 -1.81
N ASN A 99 -1.51 0.72 -2.01
CA ASN A 99 -0.56 -0.40 -2.07
C ASN A 99 0.30 -0.37 -3.33
N GLU A 100 -0.18 0.26 -4.42
CA GLU A 100 0.65 0.52 -5.60
C GLU A 100 1.86 1.39 -5.25
N VAL A 101 1.65 2.44 -4.43
CA VAL A 101 2.73 3.29 -3.95
C VAL A 101 3.72 2.51 -3.08
N TYR A 102 3.24 1.64 -2.19
CA TYR A 102 4.11 0.77 -1.40
C TYR A 102 5.02 -0.09 -2.28
N ILE A 103 4.45 -0.70 -3.33
CA ILE A 103 5.17 -1.58 -4.26
C ILE A 103 6.19 -0.79 -5.09
N TRP A 104 5.81 0.40 -5.56
CA TRP A 104 6.65 1.29 -6.36
C TRP A 104 7.79 1.91 -5.53
N THR A 105 7.52 2.36 -4.31
CA THR A 105 8.50 3.05 -3.47
C THR A 105 9.43 2.11 -2.72
N ARG A 106 8.98 0.89 -2.36
CA ARG A 106 9.66 -0.05 -1.46
C ARG A 106 10.20 0.65 -0.21
N PRO A 107 9.31 1.26 0.60
CA PRO A 107 9.72 2.20 1.62
C PRO A 107 10.37 1.46 2.80
N ARG A 108 11.32 2.14 3.48
CA ARG A 108 11.97 1.63 4.70
C ARG A 108 10.99 1.58 5.89
N LEU A 109 10.10 2.56 5.94
CA LEU A 109 9.04 2.66 6.94
C LEU A 109 7.70 2.85 6.24
N TRP A 110 6.66 2.18 6.73
CA TRP A 110 5.31 2.30 6.20
C TRP A 110 4.28 2.24 7.34
N LYS A 111 3.57 3.35 7.57
CA LYS A 111 2.55 3.46 8.60
C LYS A 111 1.25 3.92 7.97
N GLN A 112 0.30 3.01 7.85
CA GLN A 112 -1.01 3.27 7.25
C GLN A 112 -1.89 4.04 8.23
N GLU A 113 -2.60 5.05 7.74
CA GLU A 113 -3.66 5.75 8.48
C GLU A 113 -3.22 6.23 9.89
N GLN A 114 -1.95 6.60 10.04
CA GLN A 114 -1.45 7.08 11.33
C GLN A 114 -1.91 8.52 11.57
N ALA A 115 -2.79 8.70 12.57
CA ALA A 115 -3.21 10.02 12.99
C ALA A 115 -2.05 10.86 13.57
N ILE A 116 -1.95 12.10 13.10
CA ILE A 116 -1.04 13.13 13.58
C ILE A 116 -1.90 14.16 14.29
N LYS A 117 -1.67 14.35 15.58
CA LYS A 117 -2.48 15.23 16.43
C LYS A 117 -1.65 16.42 16.90
N TRP A 118 -2.23 17.61 16.86
CA TRP A 118 -1.63 18.84 17.37
C TRP A 118 -2.74 19.83 17.73
N GLU A 119 -2.62 20.55 18.85
CA GLU A 119 -3.50 21.68 19.18
C GLU A 119 -5.02 21.41 19.00
N GLY A 120 -5.48 20.22 19.42
CA GLY A 120 -6.88 19.79 19.28
C GLY A 120 -7.31 19.35 17.87
N LYS A 121 -6.41 19.42 16.89
CA LYS A 121 -6.60 18.98 15.51
C LYS A 121 -6.00 17.60 15.26
N ALA A 122 -6.47 16.94 14.21
CA ALA A 122 -5.94 15.68 13.75
C ALA A 122 -5.91 15.63 12.21
N LEU A 123 -4.85 15.04 11.68
CA LEU A 123 -4.67 14.76 10.26
C LEU A 123 -4.27 13.30 10.10
N VAL A 124 -4.94 12.60 9.18
CA VAL A 124 -4.69 11.19 8.91
C VAL A 124 -4.30 11.04 7.43
N PRO A 125 -3.00 10.95 7.10
CA PRO A 125 -2.57 10.55 5.76
C PRO A 125 -2.98 9.10 5.48
N ASP A 126 -3.16 8.74 4.20
CA ASP A 126 -3.37 7.34 3.83
C ASP A 126 -2.18 6.46 4.21
N ALA A 127 -0.98 7.01 4.09
CA ALA A 127 0.23 6.46 4.69
C ALA A 127 1.25 7.56 5.03
N LEU A 128 1.96 7.38 6.14
CA LEU A 128 3.25 8.03 6.38
C LEU A 128 4.34 7.02 6.06
N TYR A 129 5.26 7.39 5.17
CA TYR A 129 6.35 6.50 4.78
C TYR A 129 7.68 7.23 4.66
N GLN A 130 8.76 6.45 4.65
CA GLN A 130 10.12 6.95 4.45
C GLN A 130 10.78 6.22 3.29
N LYS A 131 11.33 6.99 2.34
CA LYS A 131 12.15 6.49 1.25
C LYS A 131 13.50 7.20 1.31
N SER A 132 14.57 6.41 1.39
CA SER A 132 15.90 6.91 1.77
C SER A 132 15.83 7.69 3.08
N GLU A 133 16.21 8.98 3.10
CA GLU A 133 16.16 9.85 4.28
C GLU A 133 14.95 10.81 4.30
N GLN A 134 14.07 10.76 3.29
CA GLN A 134 12.93 11.67 3.16
C GLN A 134 11.63 11.00 3.63
N TYR A 135 10.88 11.71 4.48
CA TYR A 135 9.51 11.35 4.86
C TYR A 135 8.50 11.87 3.83
N PHE A 136 7.43 11.09 3.65
CA PHE A 136 6.32 11.41 2.77
C PHE A 136 4.99 11.23 3.49
N PHE A 137 4.09 12.19 3.30
CA PHE A 137 2.67 12.00 3.54
C PHE A 137 2.01 11.60 2.23
N LEU A 138 1.49 10.38 2.18
CA LEU A 138 0.75 9.87 1.05
C LEU A 138 -0.74 10.16 1.18
N GLU A 139 -1.30 10.65 0.08
CA GLU A 139 -2.73 10.72 -0.18
C GLU A 139 -3.02 10.03 -1.50
N VAL A 140 -3.86 9.01 -1.49
CA VAL A 140 -4.37 8.38 -2.71
C VAL A 140 -5.81 8.76 -2.88
N ASP A 141 -6.18 9.26 -4.05
CA ASP A 141 -7.56 9.64 -4.27
C ASP A 141 -7.96 9.61 -5.74
N SER A 142 -8.93 8.74 -6.03
CA SER A 142 -9.59 8.61 -7.33
C SER A 142 -11.00 9.21 -7.38
N THR A 143 -11.64 9.53 -6.25
CA THR A 143 -13.10 9.79 -6.20
C THR A 143 -13.55 10.91 -5.27
N GLN A 144 -12.76 11.40 -4.31
CA GLN A 144 -13.19 12.48 -3.42
C GLN A 144 -13.35 13.81 -4.18
N SER A 145 -14.21 14.67 -3.65
CA SER A 145 -14.40 16.01 -4.20
C SER A 145 -13.15 16.87 -3.96
N MET A 146 -12.91 17.83 -4.86
CA MET A 146 -11.80 18.78 -4.68
C MET A 146 -11.94 19.61 -3.40
N THR A 147 -13.15 19.83 -2.91
CA THR A 147 -13.41 20.52 -1.64
C THR A 147 -12.80 19.76 -0.45
N VAL A 148 -13.01 18.44 -0.38
CA VAL A 148 -12.44 17.59 0.67
C VAL A 148 -10.91 17.59 0.59
N ASN A 149 -10.36 17.48 -0.62
CA ASN A 149 -8.91 17.54 -0.83
C ASN A 149 -8.32 18.89 -0.39
N ARG A 150 -8.97 20.01 -0.72
CA ARG A 150 -8.53 21.35 -0.27
C ARG A 150 -8.55 21.50 1.24
N GLN A 151 -9.59 21.00 1.92
CA GLN A 151 -9.64 20.99 3.38
C GLN A 151 -8.46 20.21 3.98
N LYS A 152 -8.15 19.03 3.42
CA LYS A 152 -7.01 18.21 3.87
C LYS A 152 -5.67 18.90 3.61
N ILE A 153 -5.51 19.56 2.46
CA ILE A 153 -4.31 20.33 2.14
C ILE A 153 -4.14 21.53 3.10
N ASN A 154 -5.23 22.19 3.49
CA ASN A 154 -5.15 23.27 4.49
C ASN A 154 -4.71 22.75 5.86
N LEU A 155 -5.17 21.56 6.27
CA LEU A 155 -4.65 20.92 7.48
C LEU A 155 -3.15 20.60 7.39
N TYR A 156 -2.64 20.22 6.21
CA TYR A 156 -1.19 20.08 6.01
C TYR A 156 -0.44 21.41 6.15
N ARG A 157 -1.00 22.53 5.66
CA ARG A 157 -0.41 23.86 5.86
C ARG A 157 -0.34 24.20 7.34
N GLU A 158 -1.44 24.04 8.06
CA GLU A 158 -1.48 24.29 9.50
C GLU A 158 -0.50 23.40 10.28
N LEU A 159 -0.42 22.11 9.95
CA LEU A 159 0.53 21.20 10.58
C LEU A 159 1.98 21.61 10.28
N ARG A 160 2.29 22.03 9.05
CA ARG A 160 3.61 22.55 8.68
C ARG A 160 3.94 23.80 9.49
N ASP A 161 2.99 24.73 9.59
CA ASP A 161 3.19 26.03 10.23
C ASP A 161 3.33 25.89 11.76
N SER A 162 2.73 24.85 12.36
CA SER A 162 2.96 24.51 13.78
C SER A 162 4.42 24.14 14.10
N GLY A 163 5.19 23.72 13.09
CA GLY A 163 6.57 23.25 13.24
C GLY A 163 6.74 21.94 14.04
N LEU A 164 5.64 21.31 14.48
CA LEU A 164 5.68 20.14 15.37
C LEU A 164 6.42 18.96 14.73
N PHE A 165 6.16 18.71 13.46
CA PHE A 165 6.78 17.59 12.76
C PHE A 165 8.27 17.85 12.53
N GLN A 166 8.64 19.07 12.13
CA GLN A 166 10.02 19.49 11.86
C GLN A 166 10.87 19.41 13.13
N LYS A 167 10.33 19.82 14.28
CA LYS A 167 11.01 19.70 15.59
C LYS A 167 11.36 18.25 15.92
N ARG A 168 10.53 17.29 15.50
CA ARG A 168 10.72 15.86 15.79
C ARG A 168 11.55 15.11 14.74
N PHE A 169 11.46 15.51 13.47
CA PHE A 169 11.99 14.75 12.34
C PHE A 169 12.88 15.58 11.40
N GLY A 170 13.24 16.80 11.79
CA GLY A 170 14.14 17.72 11.07
C GLY A 170 13.46 18.50 9.94
N GLN A 171 12.69 17.83 9.07
CA GLN A 171 12.01 18.45 7.93
C GLN A 171 10.54 18.07 7.85
N PHE A 172 9.76 18.93 7.21
CA PHE A 172 8.37 18.61 6.91
C PHE A 172 8.33 17.56 5.78
N PRO A 173 7.47 16.53 5.88
CA PRO A 173 7.37 15.51 4.84
C PRO A 173 6.93 16.09 3.50
N THR A 174 7.38 15.46 2.42
CA THR A 174 6.83 15.78 1.09
C THR A 174 5.41 15.23 1.01
N ILE A 175 4.47 16.04 0.55
CA ILE A 175 3.08 15.60 0.36
C ILE A 175 2.97 14.97 -1.02
N GLN A 176 2.80 13.66 -1.07
CA GLN A 176 2.62 12.91 -2.31
C GLN A 176 1.14 12.61 -2.50
N PHE A 177 0.54 13.14 -3.56
CA PHE A 177 -0.77 12.71 -4.02
C PHE A 177 -0.67 11.73 -5.17
N VAL A 178 -1.51 10.71 -5.18
CA VAL A 178 -1.72 9.82 -6.34
C VAL A 178 -3.18 9.91 -6.78
N THR A 179 -3.38 10.18 -8.06
CA THR A 179 -4.72 10.26 -8.66
C THR A 179 -4.77 9.53 -10.00
N THR A 180 -5.93 9.50 -10.65
CA THR A 180 -6.16 8.69 -11.86
C THR A 180 -6.25 9.51 -13.15
N THR A 181 -6.45 10.82 -13.07
CA THR A 181 -6.64 11.67 -14.25
C THR A 181 -5.82 12.95 -14.20
N GLU A 182 -5.42 13.43 -15.39
CA GLU A 182 -4.70 14.69 -15.56
C GLU A 182 -5.47 15.91 -15.04
N TYR A 183 -6.77 15.92 -15.24
CA TYR A 183 -7.64 17.00 -14.75
C TYR A 183 -7.53 17.14 -13.23
N ARG A 184 -7.64 16.02 -12.49
CA ARG A 184 -7.47 16.00 -11.04
C ARG A 184 -6.05 16.39 -10.64
N ARG A 185 -5.04 15.90 -11.36
CA ARG A 185 -3.63 16.23 -11.12
C ARG A 185 -3.38 17.73 -11.17
N ARG A 186 -3.91 18.43 -12.18
CA ARG A 186 -3.80 19.90 -12.29
C ARG A 186 -4.48 20.61 -11.12
N GLY A 187 -5.69 20.20 -10.75
CA GLY A 187 -6.43 20.77 -9.62
C GLY A 187 -5.72 20.59 -8.27
N LEU A 188 -5.13 19.41 -8.05
CA LEU A 188 -4.34 19.11 -6.85
C LEU A 188 -3.05 19.91 -6.81
N ARG A 189 -2.29 19.97 -7.92
CA ARG A 189 -1.06 20.78 -8.01
C ARG A 189 -1.32 22.24 -7.69
N ALA A 190 -2.36 22.84 -8.29
CA ALA A 190 -2.76 24.21 -7.99
C ALA A 190 -3.13 24.38 -6.50
N SER A 191 -3.80 23.39 -5.90
CA SER A 191 -4.20 23.46 -4.49
C SER A 191 -3.03 23.25 -3.51
N LEU A 192 -1.96 22.58 -3.94
CA LEU A 192 -0.75 22.28 -3.16
C LEU A 192 0.32 23.36 -3.25
N ASP A 193 0.07 24.45 -3.99
CA ASP A 193 1.02 25.55 -4.13
C ASP A 193 1.53 26.06 -2.76
N GLY A 194 2.83 26.34 -2.71
CA GLY A 194 3.54 26.71 -1.48
C GLY A 194 3.86 25.55 -0.52
N LEU A 195 3.54 24.29 -0.85
CA LEU A 195 3.97 23.10 -0.10
C LEU A 195 4.99 22.29 -0.90
N LYS A 196 5.93 21.64 -0.20
CA LYS A 196 6.80 20.62 -0.81
C LYS A 196 5.93 19.40 -1.15
N ALA A 197 5.51 19.30 -2.41
CA ALA A 197 4.54 18.30 -2.82
C ALA A 197 4.80 17.77 -4.23
N GLU A 198 4.30 16.57 -4.48
CA GLU A 198 4.26 15.94 -5.80
C GLU A 198 2.89 15.31 -6.05
N VAL A 199 2.47 15.29 -7.31
CA VAL A 199 1.21 14.67 -7.71
C VAL A 199 1.49 13.74 -8.89
N LEU A 200 1.29 12.46 -8.64
CA LEU A 200 1.51 11.36 -9.57
C LEU A 200 0.19 10.80 -10.08
N LEU A 201 0.21 10.25 -11.28
CA LEU A 201 -0.84 9.41 -11.82
C LEU A 201 -0.58 7.96 -11.46
N HIS A 202 -1.67 7.22 -11.21
CA HIS A 202 -1.61 5.77 -11.03
C HIS A 202 -0.90 5.04 -12.17
N SER A 203 -1.02 5.54 -13.40
CA SER A 203 -0.33 4.99 -14.57
C SER A 203 1.19 5.15 -14.53
N GLU A 204 1.71 6.12 -13.75
CA GLU A 204 3.16 6.37 -13.59
C GLU A 204 3.80 5.41 -12.56
N LEU A 205 3.00 4.64 -11.81
CA LEU A 205 3.47 3.72 -10.76
C LEU A 205 3.70 2.28 -11.26
N ARG A 206 3.39 1.98 -12.52
CA ARG A 206 3.28 0.62 -13.06
C ARG A 206 4.44 0.21 -13.95
#